data_AF-A0A2P4ERL3-F1
#
_entry.id   AF-A0A2P4ERL3-F1
#
_cell.length_a   1.000
_cell.length_b   1.000
_cell.length_c   1.000
_cell.angle_alpha   90.00
_cell.angle_beta   90.00
_cell.angle_gamma   90.00
#
_symmetry.space_group_name_H-M   'P 1'
#
loop_
_entity.id
_entity.type
_entity.pdbx_description
1 polymer ?
#
loop_
_entity_poly.entity_id
_entity_poly.type
_entity_poly.pdbx_seq_one_letter_code
_entity_poly.pdbx_strand_id
1 'polypeptide(L)'
;MGLIEAILLGIQFKRLQKPLVFFFMLISLVVFGIFGVGIIGALVTELASTEKEFTFQLAGASFGMLAISGMFFGMAWVCGYFIKRCFE
;
A
#
# COMPACT_ATOMS: atom_id res chain seq x y z
N MET A 1 -20.19 -2.00 -3.19
CA MET A 1 -19.15 -2.33 -4.19
C MET A 1 -17.84 -2.68 -3.50
N GLY A 2 -17.28 -3.83 -3.86
CA GLY A 2 -15.92 -4.24 -3.48
C GLY A 2 -14.85 -3.36 -4.14
N LEU A 3 -13.61 -3.42 -3.64
CA LEU A 3 -12.48 -2.68 -4.23
C LEU A 3 -12.20 -3.15 -5.66
N ILE A 4 -12.21 -4.48 -5.87
CA ILE A 4 -11.95 -5.12 -7.15
C ILE A 4 -13.02 -4.74 -8.18
N GLU A 5 -14.29 -4.71 -7.77
CA GLU A 5 -15.41 -4.28 -8.62
C GLU A 5 -15.27 -2.82 -9.05
N ALA A 6 -14.89 -1.92 -8.13
CA ALA A 6 -14.66 -0.52 -8.44
C ALA A 6 -13.48 -0.33 -9.42
N ILE A 7 -12.41 -1.11 -9.27
CA ILE A 7 -11.27 -1.06 -10.20
C ILE A 7 -11.70 -1.52 -11.60
N LEU A 8 -12.42 -2.65 -11.70
CA LEU A 8 -12.93 -3.17 -12.97
C LEU A 8 -13.89 -2.20 -13.66
N LEU A 9 -14.82 -1.59 -12.91
CA LEU A 9 -15.76 -0.61 -13.44
C LEU A 9 -15.06 0.68 -13.91
N GLY A 10 -14.03 1.11 -13.19
CA GLY A 10 -13.24 2.30 -13.56
C GLY A 10 -12.39 2.08 -14.81
N ILE A 11 -11.78 0.90 -14.95
CA ILE A 11 -11.05 0.52 -16.17
C ILE A 11 -12.00 0.46 -17.38
N GLN A 12 -13.25 0.03 -17.18
CA GLN A 12 -14.28 0.04 -18.22
C GLN A 12 -14.87 1.43 -18.51
N PHE A 13 -14.41 2.48 -17.81
CA PHE A 13 -14.93 3.85 -17.89
C PHE A 13 -16.47 3.95 -17.70
N LYS A 14 -17.08 2.97 -17.03
CA LYS A 14 -18.53 2.97 -16.77
C LYS A 14 -18.80 3.73 -15.48
N ARG A 15 -19.73 4.69 -15.52
CA ARG A 15 -20.22 5.45 -14.35
C ARG A 15 -19.12 6.22 -13.60
N LEU A 16 -18.02 6.58 -14.27
CA LEU A 16 -16.89 7.25 -13.66
C LEU A 16 -17.02 8.77 -13.82
N GLN A 17 -17.32 9.49 -12.73
CA GLN A 17 -17.45 10.96 -12.77
C GLN A 17 -16.10 11.67 -12.93
N LYS A 18 -15.04 11.15 -12.29
CA LYS A 18 -13.72 11.79 -12.22
C LYS A 18 -12.60 10.84 -12.68
N PRO A 19 -12.44 10.64 -14.00
CA PRO A 19 -11.50 9.66 -14.54
C PRO A 19 -10.05 9.94 -14.15
N LEU A 20 -9.60 11.20 -14.23
CA LEU A 20 -8.22 11.57 -13.86
C LEU A 20 -7.91 11.23 -12.40
N VAL A 21 -8.83 11.56 -11.48
CA VAL A 21 -8.65 11.28 -10.04
C VAL A 21 -8.58 9.78 -9.80
N PHE A 22 -9.42 8.99 -10.48
CA PHE A 22 -9.37 7.53 -10.40
C PHE A 22 -8.01 6.99 -10.84
N PHE A 23 -7.46 7.44 -11.97
CA PHE A 23 -6.14 6.99 -12.44
C PHE A 23 -5.02 7.35 -11.47
N PHE A 24 -4.97 8.59 -10.99
CA PHE A 24 -3.95 8.99 -10.01
C PHE A 24 -4.05 8.20 -8.71
N MET A 25 -5.27 7.94 -8.22
CA MET A 25 -5.48 7.13 -7.01
C MET A 25 -5.13 5.65 -7.23
N LEU A 26 -5.42 5.10 -8.41
CA LEU A 26 -5.05 3.74 -8.79
C LEU A 26 -3.52 3.58 -8.84
N ILE A 27 -2.82 4.51 -9.49
CA ILE A 27 -1.36 4.54 -9.55
C ILE A 27 -0.78 4.65 -8.13
N SER A 28 -1.32 5.56 -7.31
CA SER A 28 -0.88 5.74 -5.93
C SER A 28 -1.08 4.49 -5.09
N LEU A 29 -2.21 3.79 -5.26
CA LEU A 29 -2.49 2.52 -4.59
C LEU A 29 -1.46 1.45 -4.95
N VAL A 30 -1.10 1.34 -6.24
CA VAL A 30 -0.08 0.39 -6.70
C VAL A 30 1.30 0.76 -6.14
N VAL A 31 1.69 2.03 -6.24
CA VAL A 31 2.98 2.52 -5.76
C VAL A 31 3.13 2.29 -4.25
N PHE A 32 2.16 2.72 -3.45
CA PHE A 32 2.18 2.52 -1.99
C PHE A 32 2.13 1.04 -1.62
N GLY A 33 1.40 0.21 -2.37
CA GLY A 33 1.40 -1.24 -2.19
C GLY A 33 2.78 -1.85 -2.43
N ILE A 34 3.46 -1.49 -3.52
CA ILE A 34 4.81 -1.97 -3.84
C ILE A 34 5.81 -1.52 -2.78
N PHE A 35 5.77 -0.26 -2.36
CA PHE A 35 6.65 0.25 -1.30
C PHE A 35 6.38 -0.45 0.04
N GLY A 36 5.12 -0.63 0.43
CA GLY A 36 4.76 -1.34 1.66
C GLY A 36 5.26 -2.79 1.66
N VAL A 37 5.04 -3.53 0.56
CA VAL A 37 5.55 -4.90 0.40
C VAL A 37 7.08 -4.94 0.36
N GLY A 38 7.72 -3.98 -0.32
CA GLY A 38 9.17 -3.88 -0.40
C GLY A 38 9.82 -3.67 0.97
N ILE A 39 9.23 -2.82 1.82
CA ILE A 39 9.71 -2.61 3.19
C ILE A 39 9.54 -3.88 4.03
N ILE A 40 8.42 -4.59 3.91
CA ILE A 40 8.22 -5.87 4.60
C ILE A 40 9.24 -6.91 4.10
N GLY A 41 9.47 -6.98 2.79
CA GLY A 41 10.45 -7.88 2.19
C GLY A 41 11.88 -7.61 2.69
N ALA A 42 12.28 -6.34 2.75
CA ALA A 42 13.56 -5.93 3.31
C ALA A 42 13.67 -6.32 4.79
N LEU A 43 12.62 -6.03 5.58
CA LEU A 43 12.54 -6.42 6.99
C LEU A 43 12.70 -7.93 7.17
N VAL A 44 11.94 -8.75 6.43
CA VAL A 44 12.01 -10.21 6.50
C VAL A 44 13.40 -10.72 6.12
N THR A 45 14.02 -10.12 5.11
CA THR A 45 15.38 -10.50 4.65
C THR A 45 16.42 -10.17 5.73
N GLU A 46 16.33 -9.00 6.37
CA GLU A 46 17.23 -8.62 7.46
C GLU A 46 17.07 -9.51 8.70
N LEU A 47 15.83 -9.87 9.05
CA LEU A 47 15.58 -10.83 10.14
C LEU A 47 16.13 -12.22 9.81
N ALA A 48 15.99 -12.67 8.56
CA ALA A 48 16.48 -13.98 8.13
C ALA A 48 18.01 -14.07 8.06
N SER A 49 18.71 -12.95 7.78
CA SER A 49 20.18 -12.90 7.77
C SER A 49 20.82 -12.76 9.15
N THR A 50 20.04 -12.39 10.18
CA THR A 50 20.59 -12.11 11.51
C THR A 50 20.36 -13.29 12.46
N GLU A 51 21.21 -14.32 12.36
CA GLU A 51 21.10 -15.50 13.24
C GLU A 51 21.68 -15.31 14.66
N LYS A 52 22.41 -14.22 15.00
CA LYS A 52 23.19 -14.21 16.26
C LYS A 52 23.23 -12.99 17.18
N GLU A 53 22.81 -11.78 16.80
CA GLU A 53 22.84 -10.66 17.75
C GLU A 53 21.59 -9.76 17.64
N PHE A 54 20.57 -10.09 18.45
CA PHE A 54 19.45 -9.20 18.73
C PHE A 54 19.94 -7.98 19.52
N THR A 55 20.58 -7.03 18.85
CA THR A 55 20.94 -5.74 19.44
C THR A 55 19.68 -4.87 19.55
N PHE A 56 19.59 -4.09 20.63
CA PHE A 56 18.51 -3.11 20.85
C PHE A 56 18.35 -2.14 19.66
N GLN A 57 19.44 -1.90 18.93
CA GLN A 57 19.50 -1.06 17.73
C GLN A 57 18.76 -1.70 16.54
N LEU A 58 18.85 -3.02 16.35
CA LEU A 58 18.12 -3.76 15.32
C LEU A 58 16.63 -3.87 15.65
N ALA A 59 16.30 -4.07 16.93
CA ALA A 59 14.92 -4.04 17.42
C ALA A 59 14.26 -2.66 17.21
N GLY A 60 15.00 -1.58 17.45
CA GLY A 60 14.53 -0.21 17.16
C GLY A 60 14.33 0.05 15.66
N ALA A 61 15.28 -0.38 14.83
CA ALA A 61 15.20 -0.23 13.37
C ALA A 61 14.02 -1.02 12.76
N SER A 62 13.81 -2.26 13.21
CA SER A 62 12.69 -3.10 12.75
C SER A 62 11.32 -2.55 13.14
N PHE A 63 11.17 -1.99 14.35
CA PHE A 63 9.94 -1.32 14.77
C PHE A 63 9.67 -0.06 13.92
N GLY A 64 10.71 0.73 13.63
CA GLY A 64 10.61 1.89 12.74
C GLY A 64 10.17 1.50 11.33
N MET A 65 10.75 0.45 10.75
CA MET A 65 10.36 -0.05 9.42
C MET A 65 8.93 -0.61 9.39
N LEU A 66 8.50 -1.30 10.45
CA LEU A 66 7.11 -1.75 10.59
C LEU A 66 6.12 -0.58 10.63
N ALA A 67 6.44 0.46 11.40
CA ALA A 67 5.60 1.65 11.49
C ALA A 67 5.48 2.37 10.15
N ILE A 68 6.59 2.53 9.43
CA ILE A 68 6.61 3.14 8.09
C ILE A 68 5.80 2.29 7.11
N SER A 69 5.99 0.97 7.09
CA SER A 69 5.19 0.06 6.25
C SER A 69 3.69 0.20 6.54
N GLY A 70 3.31 0.28 7.82
CA GLY A 70 1.93 0.53 8.23
C GLY A 70 1.35 1.83 7.67
N MET A 71 2.15 2.92 7.62
CA MET A 71 1.72 4.18 6.99
C MET A 71 1.48 4.01 5.48
N PHE A 72 2.36 3.30 4.77
CA PHE A 72 2.20 3.04 3.34
C PHE A 72 0.95 2.19 3.03
N PHE A 73 0.70 1.14 3.81
CA PHE A 73 -0.53 0.35 3.68
C PHE A 73 -1.78 1.15 4.07
N GLY A 74 -1.68 2.03 5.07
CA GLY A 74 -2.75 2.96 5.43
C GLY A 74 -3.11 3.91 4.29
N MET A 75 -2.10 4.48 3.62
CA MET A 75 -2.30 5.32 2.43
C MET A 75 -2.89 4.54 1.25
N ALA A 76 -2.43 3.31 1.01
CA ALA A 76 -3.01 2.43 0.00
C ALA A 76 -4.50 2.14 0.28
N TRP A 77 -4.88 1.96 1.55
CA TRP A 77 -6.28 1.79 1.96
C TRP A 77 -7.11 3.03 1.66
N VAL A 78 -6.60 4.22 1.99
CA VAL A 78 -7.27 5.50 1.68
C VAL A 78 -7.45 5.69 0.18
N CYS A 79 -6.44 5.38 -0.64
CA CYS A 79 -6.57 5.40 -2.10
C CYS A 79 -7.69 4.46 -2.57
N GLY A 80 -7.76 3.25 -2.03
CA GLY A 80 -8.82 2.29 -2.34
C GLY A 80 -10.22 2.77 -1.95
N TYR A 81 -10.32 3.50 -0.85
CA TYR A 81 -11.56 4.15 -0.43
C TYR A 81 -11.99 5.26 -1.40
N PHE A 82 -11.06 6.12 -1.84
CA PHE A 82 -11.36 7.17 -2.82
C PHE A 82 -11.76 6.61 -4.19
N ILE A 83 -11.12 5.52 -4.62
CA ILE A 83 -11.49 4.81 -5.86
C ILE A 83 -12.97 4.41 -5.84
N LYS A 84 -13.46 3.83 -4.74
CA LYS A 84 -14.89 3.47 -4.60
C LYS A 84 -15.82 4.67 -4.68
N ARG A 85 -15.35 5.86 -4.28
CA ARG A 85 -16.10 7.13 -4.31
C ARG A 85 -16.04 7.87 -5.64
N CYS A 86 -15.27 7.37 -6.61
CA CYS A 86 -15.24 7.94 -7.96
C CYS A 86 -16.44 7.50 -8.82
N PHE A 87 -17.25 6.59 -8.30
CA PHE A 87 -18.47 6.06 -8.91
C PHE A 87 -19.70 6.64 -8.22
N GLU A 88 -20.73 6.91 -9.03
CA GLU A 88 -22.05 7.38 -8.60
C GLU A 88 -22.99 6.20 -8.32
#